data_AF-A0A3B1CEJ7-F1
#
_entry.id   AF-A0A3B1CEJ7-F1
#
_cell.length_a   1.000
_cell.length_b   1.000
_cell.length_c   1.000
_cell.angle_alpha   90.00
_cell.angle_beta   90.00
_cell.angle_gamma   90.00
#
_symmetry.space_group_name_H-M   'P 1'
#
loop_
_entity.id
_entity.type
_entity.pdbx_description
1 polymer ?
#
loop_
_entity_poly.entity_id
_entity_poly.type
_entity_poly.pdbx_seq_one_letter_code
_entity_poly.pdbx_strand_id
1 'polypeptide(L)'
;KINGKYAMHSRQDGENNHIMFSDNIHFWQESTILRTPSRPWEFVQIGNCGSPIETPEGWLSLTHGVGPMRKYSIGVELLDLDDPTRVIGWLDEPILSPTGEDREGYVPNVVYSCGGMINNGELIIPYASADQRSGIATVSAPELLSSMNRV
;
A
#
# COMPACT_ATOMS: atom_id res chain seq x y z
N LYS A 1 -2.34 -6.21 18.01
CA LYS A 1 -1.60 -5.15 18.75
C LYS A 1 -0.11 -5.46 18.62
N ILE A 2 0.72 -4.43 18.48
CA ILE A 2 2.18 -4.56 18.32
C ILE A 2 2.80 -3.93 19.57
N ASN A 3 3.59 -4.69 20.33
CA ASN A 3 4.19 -4.27 21.60
C ASN A 3 3.17 -3.62 22.57
N GLY A 4 1.97 -4.23 22.68
CA GLY A 4 0.89 -3.77 23.56
C GLY A 4 0.05 -2.59 23.04
N LYS A 5 0.41 -1.98 21.90
CA LYS A 5 -0.32 -0.86 21.29
C LYS A 5 -1.11 -1.27 20.04
N TYR A 6 -2.19 -0.56 19.73
CA TYR A 6 -2.77 -0.52 18.39
C TYR A 6 -1.84 0.26 17.47
N ALA A 7 -1.82 -0.12 16.20
CA ALA A 7 -1.06 0.55 15.15
C ALA A 7 -2.01 0.90 14.00
N MET A 8 -1.81 2.05 13.37
CA MET A 8 -2.61 2.53 12.25
C MET A 8 -1.70 3.10 11.17
N HIS A 9 -1.89 2.63 9.94
CA HIS A 9 -1.48 3.39 8.75
C HIS A 9 -2.42 4.58 8.58
N SER A 10 -1.84 5.76 8.38
CA SER A 10 -2.60 6.99 8.19
C SER A 10 -1.92 7.88 7.16
N ARG A 11 -2.58 8.98 6.81
CA ARG A 11 -2.05 10.01 5.90
C ARG A 11 -2.61 11.35 6.39
N GLN A 12 -1.79 12.12 7.10
CA GLN A 12 -2.24 13.35 7.77
C GLN A 12 -2.02 14.60 6.93
N ASP A 13 -0.99 14.60 6.09
CA ASP A 13 -0.54 15.75 5.31
C ASP A 13 -1.04 15.75 3.85
N GLY A 14 -1.71 14.69 3.42
CA GLY A 14 -2.16 14.54 2.04
C GLY A 14 -1.07 14.06 1.07
N GLU A 15 0.15 13.77 1.54
CA GLU A 15 1.30 13.45 0.69
C GLU A 15 1.99 12.14 1.09
N ASN A 16 2.25 11.96 2.38
CA ASN A 16 3.10 10.91 2.91
C ASN A 16 2.31 9.79 3.60
N ASN A 17 2.92 8.60 3.68
CA ASN A 17 2.42 7.53 4.54
C ASN A 17 2.91 7.78 5.96
N HIS A 18 1.99 7.73 6.91
CA HIS A 18 2.27 7.87 8.33
C HIS A 18 1.91 6.60 9.08
N ILE A 19 2.58 6.40 10.22
CA ILE A 19 2.23 5.38 11.20
C ILE A 19 1.90 6.06 12.54
N MET A 20 0.86 5.55 13.20
CA MET A 20 0.40 6.04 14.50
C MET A 20 0.26 4.86 15.45
N PHE A 21 0.52 5.10 16.75
CA PHE A 21 0.33 4.11 17.79
C PHE A 21 -0.55 4.65 18.91
N SER A 22 -1.38 3.79 19.49
CA SER A 22 -2.21 4.14 20.64
C SER A 22 -2.50 2.94 21.53
N ASP A 23 -2.71 3.16 22.81
CA ASP A 23 -3.26 2.16 23.72
C ASP A 23 -4.81 2.10 23.66
N ASN A 24 -5.45 3.09 23.03
CA ASN A 24 -6.89 3.23 22.88
C ASN A 24 -7.29 3.43 21.41
N ILE A 25 -8.20 2.59 20.91
CA ILE A 25 -8.62 2.61 19.50
C ILE A 25 -9.34 3.91 19.08
N HIS A 26 -9.80 4.73 20.02
CA HIS A 26 -10.53 5.97 19.74
C HIS A 26 -9.65 7.22 19.74
N PHE A 27 -8.45 7.17 20.32
CA PHE A 27 -7.61 8.36 20.50
C PHE A 27 -6.24 8.16 19.85
N TRP A 28 -5.90 9.02 18.89
CA TRP A 28 -4.67 8.95 18.11
C TRP A 28 -4.05 10.35 18.08
N GLN A 29 -2.97 10.57 18.82
CA GLN A 29 -2.43 11.93 19.05
C GLN A 29 -1.15 12.20 18.26
N GLU A 30 -0.29 11.19 18.12
CA GLU A 30 1.02 11.34 17.47
C GLU A 30 1.03 10.58 16.15
N SER A 31 1.60 11.24 15.14
CA SER A 31 1.76 10.70 13.80
C SER A 31 3.20 10.89 13.35
N THR A 32 3.82 9.80 12.91
CA THR A 32 5.18 9.80 12.41
C THR A 32 5.17 9.44 10.94
N ILE A 33 5.95 10.14 10.13
CA ILE A 33 6.15 9.79 8.72
C ILE A 33 6.81 8.41 8.67
N LEU A 34 6.14 7.46 8.03
CA LEU A 34 6.66 6.13 7.73
C LEU A 34 7.42 6.13 6.40
N ARG A 35 6.84 6.79 5.39
CA ARG A 35 7.37 6.80 4.03
C ARG A 35 7.01 8.11 3.35
N THR A 36 7.93 8.58 2.53
CA THR A 36 7.71 9.69 1.59
C THR A 36 7.85 9.18 0.15
N PRO A 37 7.25 9.86 -0.85
CA PRO A 37 7.53 9.60 -2.25
C PRO A 37 9.04 9.52 -2.54
N SER A 38 9.48 8.45 -3.19
CA SER A 38 10.88 8.28 -3.58
C SER A 38 11.09 7.74 -4.99
N ARG A 39 10.03 7.27 -5.66
CA ARG A 39 10.10 6.73 -7.04
C ARG A 39 9.27 7.54 -8.04
N PRO A 40 9.57 7.49 -9.35
CA PRO A 40 8.85 8.26 -10.36
C PRO A 40 7.34 8.00 -10.40
N TRP A 41 6.90 6.76 -10.18
CA TRP A 41 5.47 6.40 -10.22
C TRP A 41 4.68 6.87 -9.00
N GLU A 42 5.35 7.33 -7.95
CA GLU A 42 4.77 7.81 -6.71
C GLU A 42 5.14 9.27 -6.39
N PHE A 43 5.80 9.96 -7.34
CA PHE A 43 6.47 11.25 -7.19
C PHE A 43 5.64 12.36 -6.51
N VAL A 44 4.32 12.36 -6.67
CA VAL A 44 3.44 13.41 -6.14
C VAL A 44 3.01 13.11 -4.71
N GLN A 45 2.57 11.87 -4.43
CA GLN A 45 2.04 11.47 -3.13
C GLN A 45 1.87 9.94 -3.04
N ILE A 46 1.88 9.41 -1.82
CA ILE A 46 1.62 7.99 -1.50
C ILE A 46 0.61 7.84 -0.36
N GLY A 47 -0.20 6.78 -0.41
CA GLY A 47 -1.19 6.51 0.62
C GLY A 47 -1.42 5.01 0.77
N ASN A 48 -1.75 4.55 1.98
CA ASN A 48 -2.04 3.14 2.19
C ASN A 48 -3.34 2.73 1.47
N CYS A 49 -3.34 1.51 0.95
CA CYS A 49 -4.49 0.91 0.28
C CYS A 49 -5.30 0.01 1.22
N GLY A 50 -5.24 0.20 2.54
CA GLY A 50 -5.93 -0.66 3.51
C GLY A 50 -5.02 -1.18 4.62
N SER A 51 -5.50 -2.20 5.34
CA SER A 51 -4.76 -2.83 6.43
C SER A 51 -3.58 -3.66 5.91
N PRO A 52 -2.39 -3.55 6.52
CA PRO A 52 -1.29 -4.47 6.25
C PRO A 52 -1.66 -5.93 6.57
N ILE A 53 -1.11 -6.86 5.80
CA ILE A 53 -1.33 -8.30 5.91
C ILE A 53 -0.13 -8.92 6.63
N GLU A 54 -0.37 -9.64 7.71
CA GLU A 54 0.69 -10.34 8.44
C GLU A 54 1.23 -11.53 7.62
N THR A 55 2.55 -11.58 7.41
CA THR A 55 3.24 -12.72 6.80
C THR A 55 4.46 -13.12 7.65
N PRO A 56 5.03 -14.32 7.47
CA PRO A 56 6.26 -14.72 8.17
C PRO A 56 7.46 -13.79 7.90
N GLU A 57 7.47 -13.05 6.78
CA GLU A 57 8.57 -12.14 6.41
C GLU A 57 8.34 -10.69 6.86
N GLY A 58 7.14 -10.31 7.31
CA GLY A 58 6.79 -8.91 7.58
C GLY A 58 5.30 -8.61 7.49
N TRP A 59 4.95 -7.35 7.73
CA TRP A 59 3.64 -6.80 7.37
C TRP A 59 3.65 -6.37 5.91
N LEU A 60 2.96 -7.12 5.05
CA LEU A 60 2.80 -6.79 3.64
C LEU A 60 1.75 -5.69 3.49
N SER A 61 2.16 -4.49 3.11
CA SER A 61 1.31 -3.31 2.99
C SER A 61 1.13 -2.91 1.54
N LEU A 62 -0.12 -2.85 1.10
CA LEU A 62 -0.47 -2.24 -0.19
C LEU A 62 -0.45 -0.72 -0.05
N THR A 63 0.17 -0.03 -0.99
CA THR A 63 0.20 1.44 -1.05
C THR A 63 -0.15 1.89 -2.47
N HIS A 64 -0.85 3.00 -2.61
CA HIS A 64 -0.95 3.68 -3.89
C HIS A 64 0.12 4.77 -3.98
N GLY A 65 0.50 5.09 -5.20
CA GLY A 65 1.40 6.18 -5.55
C GLY A 65 0.81 6.97 -6.71
N VAL A 66 1.02 8.28 -6.68
CA VAL A 66 0.57 9.19 -7.73
C VAL A 66 1.78 9.73 -8.48
N GLY A 67 1.90 9.33 -9.75
CA GLY A 67 2.99 9.74 -10.62
C GLY A 67 2.62 10.91 -11.54
N PRO A 68 3.47 11.18 -12.55
CA PRO A 68 3.21 12.15 -13.60
C PRO A 68 1.82 11.95 -14.23
N MET A 69 1.21 13.06 -14.67
CA MET A 69 -0.14 13.06 -15.26
C MET A 69 -1.23 12.51 -14.33
N ARG A 70 -1.01 12.57 -13.00
CA ARG A 70 -1.90 12.02 -11.97
C ARG A 70 -2.22 10.54 -12.21
N LYS A 71 -1.23 9.76 -12.62
CA LYS A 71 -1.38 8.32 -12.75
C LYS A 71 -1.36 7.69 -11.35
N TYR A 72 -2.50 7.16 -10.90
CA TYR A 72 -2.58 6.39 -9.65
C TYR A 72 -2.28 4.92 -9.95
N SER A 73 -1.26 4.41 -9.28
CA SER A 73 -0.82 3.02 -9.38
C SER A 73 -0.72 2.40 -7.98
N ILE A 74 -0.82 1.08 -7.88
CA ILE A 74 -0.68 0.33 -6.63
C ILE A 74 0.71 -0.31 -6.61
N GLY A 75 1.41 -0.16 -5.49
CA GLY A 75 2.64 -0.88 -5.16
C GLY A 75 2.51 -1.61 -3.83
N VAL A 76 3.63 -2.20 -3.42
CA VAL A 76 3.71 -3.03 -2.22
C VAL A 76 4.98 -2.69 -1.45
N GLU A 77 4.85 -2.57 -0.14
CA GLU A 77 5.96 -2.45 0.80
C GLU A 77 5.83 -3.48 1.92
N LEU A 78 6.95 -3.82 2.55
CA LEU A 78 7.03 -4.79 3.63
C LEU A 78 7.60 -4.10 4.86
N LEU A 79 6.88 -4.18 5.97
CA LEU A 79 7.30 -3.61 7.25
C LEU A 79 7.76 -4.71 8.19
N ASP A 80 8.68 -4.40 9.10
CA ASP A 80 9.15 -5.34 10.12
C ASP A 80 8.01 -5.73 11.08
N LEU A 81 7.94 -7.02 11.44
CA LEU A 81 6.85 -7.57 12.27
C LEU A 81 6.82 -6.97 13.68
N ASP A 82 8.00 -6.80 14.27
CA ASP A 82 8.19 -6.36 15.64
C ASP A 82 8.20 -4.82 15.74
N ASP A 83 8.74 -4.17 14.71
CA ASP A 83 8.80 -2.72 14.60
C ASP A 83 8.30 -2.21 13.24
N PRO A 84 6.97 -2.03 13.07
CA PRO A 84 6.37 -1.63 11.79
C PRO A 84 6.71 -0.19 11.38
N THR A 85 7.51 0.55 12.16
CA THR A 85 8.09 1.83 11.73
C THR A 85 9.22 1.63 10.71
N ARG A 86 9.70 0.39 10.55
CA ARG A 86 10.79 0.03 9.65
C ARG A 86 10.26 -0.62 8.39
N VAL A 87 10.46 0.05 7.25
CA VAL A 87 10.29 -0.56 5.93
C VAL A 87 11.50 -1.45 5.64
N ILE A 88 11.28 -2.75 5.47
CA ILE A 88 12.30 -3.77 5.23
C ILE A 88 12.26 -4.34 3.81
N GLY A 89 11.27 -3.96 3.01
CA GLY A 89 11.29 -4.24 1.59
C GLY A 89 10.24 -3.49 0.78
N TRP A 90 10.40 -3.50 -0.54
CA TRP A 90 9.54 -2.81 -1.50
C TRP A 90 9.65 -3.37 -2.91
N LEU A 91 8.72 -2.96 -3.77
CA LEU A 91 8.87 -3.06 -5.24
C LEU A 91 9.35 -1.73 -5.84
N ASP A 92 10.25 -1.78 -6.81
CA ASP A 92 10.70 -0.58 -7.53
C ASP A 92 9.62 -0.05 -8.47
N GLU A 93 8.86 -0.94 -9.08
CA GLU A 93 7.74 -0.63 -9.96
C GLU A 93 6.41 -1.00 -9.30
N PRO A 94 5.30 -0.34 -9.68
CA PRO A 94 3.98 -0.67 -9.15
C PRO A 94 3.56 -2.09 -9.57
N ILE A 95 2.91 -2.81 -8.65
CA ILE A 95 2.34 -4.13 -8.93
C ILE A 95 1.11 -4.05 -9.85
N LEU A 96 0.40 -2.92 -9.82
CA LEU A 96 -0.72 -2.64 -10.71
C LEU A 96 -0.70 -1.19 -11.17
N SER A 97 -0.90 -0.99 -12.47
CA SER A 97 -0.99 0.33 -13.10
C SER A 97 -2.16 0.36 -14.09
N PRO A 98 -2.81 1.52 -14.29
CA PRO A 98 -3.86 1.66 -15.28
C PRO A 98 -3.29 1.48 -16.69
N THR A 99 -3.85 0.54 -17.45
CA THR A 99 -3.49 0.25 -18.85
C THR A 99 -4.76 -0.03 -19.66
N GLY A 100 -4.71 0.16 -20.98
CA GLY A 100 -5.86 -0.10 -21.85
C GLY A 100 -7.15 0.56 -21.34
N GLU A 101 -8.20 -0.25 -21.22
CA GLU A 101 -9.54 0.18 -20.77
C GLU A 101 -9.56 0.71 -19.33
N ASP A 102 -8.62 0.34 -18.45
CA ASP A 102 -8.57 0.87 -17.08
C ASP A 102 -8.24 2.38 -17.02
N ARG A 103 -7.79 2.95 -18.14
CA ARG A 103 -7.51 4.38 -18.24
C ARG A 103 -8.77 5.21 -18.50
N GLU A 104 -9.85 4.59 -18.96
CA GLU A 104 -11.04 5.26 -19.46
C GLU A 104 -12.16 5.26 -18.41
N GLY A 105 -12.60 6.44 -17.98
CA GLY A 105 -13.72 6.54 -17.05
C GLY A 105 -13.84 7.94 -16.46
N TYR A 106 -14.55 8.04 -15.34
CA TYR A 106 -14.83 9.32 -14.68
C TYR A 106 -13.55 10.01 -14.21
N VAL A 107 -12.62 9.26 -13.61
CA VAL A 107 -11.27 9.76 -13.30
C VAL A 107 -10.25 8.92 -14.06
N PRO A 108 -9.69 9.41 -15.18
CA PRO A 108 -8.80 8.62 -16.01
C PRO A 108 -7.46 8.34 -15.32
N ASN A 109 -6.79 7.26 -15.74
CA ASN A 109 -5.47 6.84 -15.23
C ASN A 109 -5.44 6.51 -13.73
N VAL A 110 -6.52 5.90 -13.21
CA VAL A 110 -6.59 5.48 -11.81
C VAL A 110 -6.80 3.98 -11.71
N VAL A 111 -5.93 3.31 -10.96
CA VAL A 111 -6.27 2.09 -10.23
C VAL A 111 -6.08 2.34 -8.74
N TYR A 112 -7.03 1.89 -7.93
CA TYR A 112 -7.02 2.11 -6.49
C TYR A 112 -7.57 0.89 -5.75
N SER A 113 -7.02 0.56 -4.59
CA SER A 113 -7.51 -0.53 -3.75
C SER A 113 -7.73 -0.05 -2.31
N CYS A 114 -8.70 -0.67 -1.63
CA CYS A 114 -8.98 -0.47 -0.21
C CYS A 114 -8.57 -1.67 0.66
N GLY A 115 -7.92 -2.68 0.07
CA GLY A 115 -7.23 -3.73 0.80
C GLY A 115 -6.89 -4.90 -0.10
N GLY A 116 -6.10 -5.81 0.44
CA GLY A 116 -5.89 -7.13 -0.13
C GLY A 116 -6.03 -8.19 0.94
N MET A 117 -6.03 -9.44 0.51
CA MET A 117 -5.92 -10.58 1.42
C MET A 117 -5.07 -11.67 0.79
N ILE A 118 -4.34 -12.40 1.61
CA ILE A 118 -3.66 -13.62 1.16
C ILE A 118 -4.59 -14.81 1.41
N ASN A 119 -4.81 -15.63 0.39
CA ASN A 119 -5.56 -16.87 0.50
C ASN A 119 -4.92 -17.95 -0.38
N ASN A 120 -4.62 -19.12 0.19
CA ASN A 120 -3.97 -20.24 -0.50
C ASN A 120 -2.68 -19.84 -1.26
N GLY A 121 -1.87 -18.95 -0.67
CA GLY A 121 -0.62 -18.49 -1.26
C GLY A 121 -0.77 -17.40 -2.33
N GLU A 122 -1.99 -16.98 -2.66
CA GLU A 122 -2.26 -15.90 -3.59
C GLU A 122 -2.60 -14.61 -2.83
N LEU A 123 -1.92 -13.51 -3.17
CA LEU A 123 -2.36 -12.17 -2.80
C LEU A 123 -3.49 -11.76 -3.75
N ILE A 124 -4.68 -11.58 -3.19
CA ILE A 124 -5.89 -11.15 -3.89
C ILE A 124 -6.06 -9.65 -3.66
N ILE A 125 -6.13 -8.89 -4.75
CA ILE A 125 -6.23 -7.42 -4.75
C ILE A 125 -7.53 -7.02 -5.46
N PRO A 126 -8.64 -6.81 -4.72
CA PRO A 126 -9.77 -6.06 -5.22
C PRO A 126 -9.34 -4.62 -5.51
N TYR A 127 -9.63 -4.13 -6.70
CA TYR A 127 -9.30 -2.75 -7.09
C TYR A 127 -10.44 -2.12 -7.87
N ALA A 128 -10.52 -0.79 -7.83
CA ALA A 128 -11.34 0.01 -8.70
C ALA A 128 -10.47 0.61 -9.82
N SER A 129 -11.03 0.73 -11.02
CA SER A 129 -10.42 1.46 -12.13
C SER A 129 -11.30 2.60 -12.61
N ALA A 130 -10.62 3.71 -12.90
CA ALA A 130 -11.18 4.96 -13.38
C ALA A 130 -12.41 5.51 -12.63
N ASP A 131 -12.49 5.27 -11.32
CA ASP A 131 -13.62 5.60 -10.44
C ASP A 131 -14.98 5.09 -10.94
N GLN A 132 -14.98 3.97 -11.68
CA GLN A 132 -16.19 3.49 -12.35
C GLN A 132 -16.34 1.97 -12.35
N ARG A 133 -15.24 1.23 -12.45
CA ARG A 133 -15.25 -0.24 -12.53
C ARG A 133 -14.54 -0.83 -11.33
N SER A 134 -14.82 -2.10 -11.04
CA SER A 134 -14.08 -2.88 -10.05
C SER A 134 -13.65 -4.20 -10.66
N GLY A 135 -12.46 -4.65 -10.29
CA GLY A 135 -11.86 -5.90 -10.72
C GLY A 135 -11.10 -6.56 -9.58
N ILE A 136 -10.54 -7.73 -9.88
CA ILE A 136 -9.66 -8.48 -8.97
C ILE A 136 -8.39 -8.82 -9.74
N ALA A 137 -7.25 -8.48 -9.16
CA ALA A 137 -5.95 -8.98 -9.58
C ALA A 137 -5.45 -10.00 -8.55
N THR A 138 -4.69 -10.99 -9.01
CA THR A 138 -4.04 -11.96 -8.12
C THR A 138 -2.57 -12.11 -8.50
N VAL A 139 -1.75 -12.45 -7.51
CA VAL A 139 -0.33 -12.75 -7.69
C VAL A 139 0.10 -13.73 -6.61
N SER A 140 1.02 -14.64 -6.96
CA SER A 140 1.66 -15.53 -5.98
C SER A 140 2.37 -14.70 -4.90
N ALA A 141 1.93 -14.84 -3.65
CA ALA A 141 2.52 -14.12 -2.52
C ALA A 141 3.99 -14.52 -2.29
N PRO A 142 4.38 -15.82 -2.33
CA PRO A 142 5.79 -16.20 -2.23
C PRO A 142 6.67 -15.60 -3.33
N GLU A 143 6.21 -15.62 -4.58
CA GLU A 143 6.95 -15.02 -5.70
C GLU A 143 7.09 -13.52 -5.52
N LEU A 144 5.99 -12.83 -5.17
CA LEU A 144 5.99 -11.41 -4.84
C LEU A 144 7.04 -11.10 -3.77
N LEU A 145 6.97 -11.76 -2.61
CA LEU A 145 7.87 -11.54 -1.47
C LEU A 145 9.34 -11.80 -1.82
N SER A 146 9.60 -12.78 -2.70
CA SER A 146 10.95 -13.10 -3.18
C SER A 146 11.50 -12.07 -4.16
N SER A 147 10.62 -11.36 -4.88
CA SER A 147 10.98 -10.34 -5.87
C SER A 147 11.24 -8.95 -5.26
N MET A 148 10.83 -8.74 -3.99
CA MET A 148 10.99 -7.45 -3.32
C MET A 148 12.46 -7.15 -3.01
N ASN A 149 12.85 -5.91 -3.24
CA ASN A 149 14.13 -5.40 -2.75
C ASN A 149 14.11 -5.37 -1.23
N ARG A 150 15.23 -5.71 -0.59
CA ARG A 150 15.39 -5.76 0.86
C ARG A 150 16.38 -4.70 1.32
N VAL A 151 16.17 -4.19 2.54
CA VAL A 151 17.09 -3.29 3.25
C VAL A 151 18.13 -4.07 4.03
#